data_AF-A0A6J8BPT6-F1
#
_entry.id   AF-A0A6J8BPT6-F1
#
_cell.length_a   1.000
_cell.length_b   1.000
_cell.length_c   1.000
_cell.angle_alpha   90.00
_cell.angle_beta   90.00
_cell.angle_gamma   90.00
#
_symmetry.space_group_name_H-M   'P 1'
#
loop_
_entity.id
_entity.type
_entity.pdbx_description
1 polymer ?
#
loop_
_entity_poly.entity_id
_entity_poly.type
_entity_poly.pdbx_seq_one_letter_code
_entity_poly.pdbx_strand_id
1 'polypeptide(L)'
;MTCLDGEKVSQLYPYTVLLTSFHSLPTPKAFPYQVISRAWLQCSVWSVAQWSVFQLSIRTNNDDEGWHRRFNGKANGNKLHFYKMVPVLIKEAKTVSRQVHLVDEQSLARWQRTKYQQSQGCLSSLWEQLQDGTITTSFFLRAVGHMYDIPVPDPEPEDTDSD
;
A
#
# COMPACT_ATOMS: atom_id res chain seq x y z
N MET A 1 -26.79 8.80 -2.00
CA MET A 1 -27.35 9.79 -2.94
C MET A 1 -26.33 10.91 -3.03
N THR A 2 -25.31 10.81 -3.87
CA THR A 2 -25.37 10.98 -5.33
C THR A 2 -24.76 9.81 -6.10
N CYS A 3 -25.43 9.44 -7.19
CA CYS A 3 -24.93 8.49 -8.16
C CYS A 3 -23.74 9.12 -8.90
N LEU A 4 -22.63 8.39 -9.05
CA LEU A 4 -21.68 8.65 -10.13
C LEU A 4 -22.09 7.74 -11.27
N ASP A 5 -22.80 8.35 -12.21
CA ASP A 5 -23.04 7.80 -13.53
C ASP A 5 -21.73 7.33 -14.16
N GLY A 6 -21.84 6.23 -14.89
CA GLY A 6 -20.74 5.68 -15.66
C GLY A 6 -20.24 6.65 -16.72
N GLU A 7 -19.15 6.19 -17.34
CA GLU A 7 -18.51 6.72 -18.53
C GLU A 7 -17.42 7.80 -18.31
N LYS A 8 -16.28 7.55 -18.95
CA LYS A 8 -14.98 8.28 -18.94
C LYS A 8 -14.06 7.81 -17.80
N VAL A 9 -12.89 7.22 -18.02
CA VAL A 9 -11.89 7.54 -19.04
C VAL A 9 -10.98 6.33 -19.28
N SER A 10 -11.27 5.51 -20.29
CA SER A 10 -10.25 4.77 -21.04
C SER A 10 -9.64 5.72 -22.06
N GLN A 11 -8.93 6.75 -21.58
CA GLN A 11 -8.01 7.49 -22.46
C GLN A 11 -6.79 6.59 -22.65
N LEU A 12 -6.80 5.87 -23.76
CA LEU A 12 -5.55 5.45 -24.39
C LEU A 12 -4.77 6.73 -24.69
N TYR A 13 -3.84 7.08 -23.80
CA TYR A 13 -2.90 8.16 -24.08
C TYR A 13 -2.13 7.77 -25.35
N PRO A 14 -2.17 8.58 -26.41
CA PRO A 14 -1.42 8.28 -27.60
C PRO A 14 0.07 8.19 -27.23
N TYR A 15 0.76 7.18 -27.77
CA TYR A 15 2.17 6.86 -27.49
C TYR A 15 3.11 8.08 -27.58
N THR A 16 2.70 9.11 -28.32
CA THR A 16 3.35 10.41 -28.44
C THR A 16 3.47 11.18 -27.11
N VAL A 17 2.48 11.10 -26.21
CA VAL A 17 2.51 11.78 -24.89
C VAL A 17 3.54 11.13 -23.96
N LEU A 18 3.64 9.79 -24.01
CA LEU A 18 4.64 9.04 -23.26
C LEU A 18 6.07 9.39 -23.73
N LEU A 19 6.28 9.46 -25.04
CA LEU A 19 7.57 9.82 -25.63
C LEU A 19 8.00 11.26 -25.29
N THR A 20 7.08 12.23 -25.29
CA THR A 20 7.42 13.62 -24.93
C THR A 20 7.87 13.78 -23.47
N SER A 21 7.23 13.05 -22.54
CA SER A 21 7.60 13.09 -21.12
C SER A 21 9.00 12.53 -20.85
N PHE A 22 9.42 11.49 -21.60
CA PHE A 22 10.73 10.86 -21.43
C PHE A 22 11.85 11.53 -22.26
N HIS A 23 11.55 12.09 -23.45
CA HIS A 23 12.58 12.71 -24.30
C HIS A 23 13.12 14.05 -23.79
N SER A 24 12.41 14.71 -22.87
CA SER A 24 12.87 15.96 -22.22
C SER A 24 13.55 15.73 -20.86
N LEU A 25 13.86 14.47 -20.51
CA LEU A 25 14.58 14.18 -19.29
C LEU A 25 15.99 14.77 -19.36
N PRO A 26 16.42 15.49 -18.30
CA PRO A 26 17.75 16.06 -18.29
C PRO A 26 18.78 14.92 -18.39
N THR A 27 19.87 15.19 -19.10
CA THR A 27 20.97 14.22 -19.29
C THR A 27 21.46 13.67 -17.94
N PRO A 28 22.10 12.49 -17.90
CA PRO A 28 22.41 11.72 -16.68
C PRO A 28 23.22 12.44 -15.57
N LYS A 29 23.63 13.69 -15.81
CA LYS A 29 24.31 14.55 -14.85
C LYS A 29 23.36 15.38 -13.99
N ALA A 30 22.06 15.43 -14.29
CA ALA A 30 21.08 16.03 -13.39
C ALA A 30 20.82 15.09 -12.20
N PHE A 31 20.84 15.67 -11.00
CA PHE A 31 20.63 14.95 -9.74
C PHE A 31 19.43 13.98 -9.84
N PRO A 32 19.57 12.73 -9.36
CA PRO A 32 18.57 11.66 -9.54
C PRO A 32 17.16 12.06 -9.10
N TYR A 33 17.06 12.97 -8.13
CA TYR A 33 15.81 13.51 -7.60
C TYR A 33 14.96 14.26 -8.64
N GLN A 34 15.56 14.97 -9.60
CA GLN A 34 14.80 15.70 -10.62
C GLN A 34 14.12 14.78 -11.63
N VAL A 35 14.80 13.70 -12.01
CA VAL A 35 14.25 12.67 -12.89
C VAL A 35 13.07 11.99 -12.20
N ILE A 36 13.22 11.61 -10.93
CA ILE A 36 12.13 11.00 -10.16
C ILE A 36 10.95 11.97 -10.00
N SER A 37 11.24 13.23 -9.66
CA SER A 37 10.21 14.26 -9.49
C SER A 37 9.36 14.41 -10.76
N ARG A 38 9.98 14.59 -11.92
CA ARG A 38 9.26 14.85 -13.18
C ARG A 38 8.62 13.59 -13.77
N ALA A 39 9.32 12.47 -13.79
CA ALA A 39 8.85 11.26 -14.45
C ALA A 39 7.79 10.51 -13.63
N TRP A 40 7.85 10.60 -12.30
CA TRP A 40 7.03 9.77 -11.42
C TRP A 40 6.11 10.56 -10.48
N LEU A 41 6.59 11.66 -9.89
CA LEU A 41 5.80 12.41 -8.90
C LEU A 41 4.87 13.45 -9.53
N GLN A 42 5.35 14.15 -10.55
CA GLN A 42 4.65 15.23 -11.24
C GLN A 42 4.16 14.80 -12.64
N CYS A 43 4.12 13.50 -12.90
CA CYS A 43 3.68 12.96 -14.18
C CYS A 43 2.19 13.25 -14.38
N SER A 44 1.85 13.89 -15.51
CA SER A 44 0.46 14.16 -15.87
C SER A 44 -0.29 12.93 -16.38
N VAL A 45 0.44 11.87 -16.77
CA VAL A 45 -0.12 10.66 -17.37
C VAL A 45 -0.49 9.63 -16.32
N TRP A 46 0.38 9.46 -15.31
CA TRP A 46 0.16 8.54 -14.20
C TRP A 46 0.29 9.28 -12.87
N SER A 47 -0.80 9.38 -12.13
CA SER A 47 -0.77 9.90 -10.77
C SER A 47 -0.06 8.92 -9.84
N VAL A 48 0.49 9.45 -8.73
CA VAL A 48 1.20 8.65 -7.73
C VAL A 48 0.34 7.49 -7.19
N ALA A 49 -0.97 7.68 -7.08
CA ALA A 49 -1.91 6.64 -6.65
C ALA A 49 -2.09 5.48 -7.65
N GLN A 50 -1.74 5.67 -8.92
CA GLN A 50 -1.91 4.63 -9.95
C GLN A 50 -0.76 3.63 -9.99
N TRP A 51 0.43 4.03 -9.53
CA TRP A 51 1.63 3.17 -9.56
C TRP A 51 2.22 2.89 -8.18
N SER A 52 1.68 3.52 -7.13
CA SER A 52 2.11 3.28 -5.75
C SER A 52 0.91 3.12 -4.81
N VAL A 53 1.19 2.60 -3.63
CA VAL A 53 0.24 2.46 -2.52
C VAL A 53 0.11 3.81 -1.78
N PHE A 54 -0.16 4.86 -2.56
CA PHE A 54 -0.19 6.25 -2.09
C PHE A 54 -1.31 6.46 -1.08
N GLN A 55 -0.98 6.95 0.12
CA GLN A 55 -1.92 7.18 1.23
C GLN A 55 -2.78 5.96 1.63
N LEU A 56 -2.37 4.76 1.23
CA LEU A 56 -3.06 3.53 1.56
C LEU A 56 -2.26 2.76 2.63
N SER A 57 -2.94 2.31 3.67
CA SER A 57 -2.33 1.61 4.82
C SER A 57 -2.02 0.13 4.55
N ILE A 58 -1.84 -0.28 3.29
CA ILE A 58 -1.93 -1.68 2.89
C ILE A 58 -0.57 -2.27 2.49
N ARG A 59 -0.25 -3.43 3.05
CA ARG A 59 0.75 -4.38 2.52
C ARG A 59 -0.01 -5.60 2.00
N THR A 60 -0.21 -5.67 0.68
CA THR A 60 -0.99 -6.73 0.01
C THR A 60 -0.38 -8.13 0.16
N ASN A 61 0.93 -8.24 0.31
CA ASN A 61 1.59 -9.56 0.39
C ASN A 61 1.11 -10.40 1.59
N ASN A 62 0.75 -9.74 2.70
CA ASN A 62 0.34 -10.43 3.92
C ASN A 62 -1.10 -10.93 3.88
N ASP A 63 -1.90 -10.43 2.94
CA ASP A 63 -3.27 -10.92 2.78
C ASP A 63 -3.20 -12.29 2.09
N ASP A 64 -2.60 -12.42 0.91
CA ASP A 64 -2.51 -13.71 0.19
C ASP A 64 -1.66 -14.76 0.95
N GLU A 65 -0.48 -14.39 1.46
CA GLU A 65 0.32 -15.30 2.31
C GLU A 65 -0.41 -15.64 3.61
N GLY A 66 -1.12 -14.66 4.18
CA GLY A 66 -1.95 -14.84 5.37
C GLY A 66 -3.12 -15.80 5.13
N TRP A 67 -3.74 -15.74 3.96
CA TRP A 67 -4.79 -16.66 3.51
C TRP A 67 -4.25 -18.09 3.41
N HIS A 68 -3.09 -18.28 2.78
CA HIS A 68 -2.42 -19.58 2.74
C HIS A 68 -2.13 -20.13 4.13
N ARG A 69 -1.59 -19.30 5.04
CA ARG A 69 -1.30 -19.72 6.42
C ARG A 69 -2.57 -20.05 7.21
N ARG A 70 -3.64 -19.26 7.06
CA ARG A 70 -4.96 -19.53 7.67
C ARG A 70 -5.56 -20.83 7.15
N PHE A 71 -5.44 -21.10 5.85
CA PHE A 71 -5.91 -22.36 5.27
C PHE A 71 -5.12 -23.56 5.79
N ASN A 72 -3.79 -23.48 5.81
CA ASN A 72 -2.95 -24.54 6.35
C ASN A 72 -3.21 -24.80 7.84
N GLY A 73 -3.45 -23.75 8.63
CA GLY A 73 -3.86 -23.87 10.04
C GLY A 73 -5.21 -24.58 10.19
N LYS A 74 -6.22 -24.18 9.41
CA LYS A 74 -7.54 -24.83 9.39
C LYS A 74 -7.50 -26.26 8.83
N ALA A 75 -6.47 -26.61 8.06
CA ALA A 75 -6.23 -27.95 7.51
C ALA A 75 -5.52 -28.91 8.49
N ASN A 76 -5.06 -28.43 9.65
CA ASN A 76 -4.09 -29.10 10.51
C ASN A 76 -2.86 -29.61 9.73
N GLY A 77 -2.35 -28.82 8.78
CA GLY A 77 -1.14 -29.17 8.00
C GLY A 77 -1.32 -30.26 6.94
N ASN A 78 -2.52 -30.80 6.74
CA ASN A 78 -2.79 -31.76 5.68
C ASN A 78 -3.03 -31.08 4.32
N LYS A 79 -2.79 -31.81 3.22
CA LYS A 79 -3.24 -31.40 1.87
C LYS A 79 -4.74 -31.07 1.97
N LEU A 80 -5.13 -29.82 1.69
CA LEU A 80 -6.51 -29.37 1.85
C LEU A 80 -7.34 -29.85 0.64
N HIS A 81 -7.96 -31.03 0.75
CA HIS A 81 -8.84 -31.55 -0.29
C HIS A 81 -10.04 -30.59 -0.49
N PHE A 82 -10.54 -30.48 -1.72
CA PHE A 82 -11.59 -29.53 -2.11
C PHE A 82 -12.81 -29.51 -1.16
N TYR A 83 -13.29 -30.68 -0.73
CA TYR A 83 -14.45 -30.79 0.18
C TYR A 83 -14.21 -30.18 1.58
N LYS A 84 -12.95 -30.09 2.04
CA LYS A 84 -12.57 -29.41 3.29
C LYS A 84 -12.39 -27.91 3.10
N MET A 85 -12.07 -27.48 1.88
CA MET A 85 -11.91 -26.08 1.53
C MET A 85 -13.26 -25.35 1.43
N VAL A 86 -14.28 -25.99 0.88
CA VAL A 86 -15.61 -25.39 0.64
C VAL A 86 -16.24 -24.77 1.91
N PRO A 87 -16.30 -25.44 3.08
CA PRO A 87 -16.86 -24.84 4.29
C PRO A 87 -16.06 -23.63 4.78
N VAL A 88 -14.74 -23.65 4.60
CA VAL A 88 -13.86 -22.55 5.00
C VAL A 88 -14.08 -21.32 4.10
N LEU A 89 -14.22 -21.53 2.79
CA LEU A 89 -14.54 -20.48 1.83
C LEU A 89 -15.89 -19.83 2.12
N ILE A 90 -16.92 -20.64 2.41
CA ILE A 90 -18.25 -20.11 2.78
C ILE A 90 -18.18 -19.28 4.05
N LYS A 91 -17.42 -19.74 5.06
CA LYS A 91 -17.23 -18.97 6.31
C LYS A 91 -16.52 -17.65 6.04
N GLU A 92 -15.51 -17.63 5.18
CA GLU A 92 -14.81 -16.37 4.92
C GLU A 92 -15.60 -15.40 4.04
N ALA A 93 -16.37 -15.89 3.06
CA ALA A 93 -17.25 -15.03 2.25
C ALA A 93 -18.24 -14.23 3.13
N LYS A 94 -18.73 -14.85 4.20
CA LYS A 94 -19.56 -14.19 5.22
C LYS A 94 -18.78 -13.14 6.04
N THR A 95 -17.51 -13.42 6.35
CA THR A 95 -16.62 -12.47 7.04
C THR A 95 -16.32 -11.25 6.17
N VAL A 96 -16.06 -11.43 4.88
CA VAL A 96 -15.82 -10.32 3.93
C VAL A 96 -17.04 -9.41 3.87
N SER A 97 -18.25 -9.99 3.77
CA SER A 97 -19.50 -9.20 3.77
C SER A 97 -19.65 -8.36 5.04
N ARG A 98 -19.29 -8.92 6.20
CA ARG A 98 -19.30 -8.18 7.47
C ARG A 98 -18.25 -7.08 7.50
N GLN A 99 -17.03 -7.36 7.00
CA GLN A 99 -15.97 -6.36 6.94
C GLN A 99 -16.35 -5.19 6.04
N VAL A 100 -16.96 -5.45 4.87
CA VAL A 100 -17.46 -4.40 3.99
C VAL A 100 -18.47 -3.50 4.72
N HIS A 101 -19.41 -4.09 5.47
CA HIS A 101 -20.35 -3.31 6.27
C HIS A 101 -19.67 -2.46 7.36
N LEU A 102 -18.71 -3.02 8.09
CA LEU A 102 -17.99 -2.27 9.11
C LEU A 102 -17.06 -1.19 8.52
N VAL A 103 -16.59 -1.35 7.28
CA VAL A 103 -15.86 -0.29 6.56
C VAL A 103 -16.82 0.85 6.19
N ASP A 104 -18.02 0.51 5.70
CA ASP A 104 -19.08 1.47 5.37
C ASP A 104 -19.51 2.27 6.61
N GLU A 105 -19.66 1.60 7.75
CA GLU A 105 -19.95 2.22 9.06
C GLU A 105 -18.74 2.95 9.69
N GLN A 106 -17.56 2.93 9.04
CA GLN A 106 -16.30 3.46 9.58
C GLN A 106 -15.91 2.87 10.96
N SER A 107 -16.49 1.74 11.34
CA SER A 107 -16.36 1.10 12.66
C SER A 107 -15.20 0.08 12.69
N LEU A 108 -14.56 -0.18 11.55
CA LEU A 108 -13.37 -1.01 11.45
C LEU A 108 -12.09 -0.24 11.81
N ALA A 109 -11.66 -0.35 13.08
CA ALA A 109 -10.30 0.00 13.46
C ALA A 109 -9.36 -1.16 13.12
N ARG A 110 -8.40 -0.94 12.20
CA ARG A 110 -7.33 -1.92 11.95
C ARG A 110 -6.26 -1.78 13.03
N TRP A 111 -6.03 -2.86 13.77
CA TRP A 111 -4.88 -2.95 14.67
C TRP A 111 -3.60 -3.05 13.85
N GLN A 112 -2.76 -2.03 13.90
CA GLN A 112 -1.47 -1.99 13.24
C GLN A 112 -0.40 -1.83 14.30
N ARG A 113 0.72 -2.56 14.17
CA ARG A 113 1.81 -2.45 15.14
C ARG A 113 2.33 -1.01 15.17
N THR A 114 2.62 -0.50 16.36
CA THR A 114 3.09 0.87 16.62
C THR A 114 4.23 1.28 15.69
N LYS A 115 5.20 0.40 15.44
CA LYS A 115 6.29 0.64 14.48
C LYS A 115 5.78 1.04 13.10
N TYR A 116 4.84 0.27 12.53
CA TYR A 116 4.32 0.54 11.19
C TYR A 116 3.38 1.74 11.16
N GLN A 117 2.63 1.98 12.23
CA GLN A 117 1.83 3.20 12.38
C GLN A 117 2.72 4.45 12.36
N GLN A 118 3.84 4.44 13.10
CA GLN A 118 4.79 5.55 13.13
C GLN A 118 5.43 5.80 11.76
N SER A 119 5.94 4.75 11.11
CA SER A 119 6.51 4.87 9.77
C SER A 119 5.48 5.37 8.75
N GLN A 120 4.25 4.85 8.77
CA GLN A 120 3.20 5.31 7.86
C GLN A 120 2.75 6.73 8.14
N GLY A 121 2.60 7.12 9.41
CA GLY A 121 2.27 8.50 9.79
C GLY A 121 3.35 9.50 9.35
N CYS A 122 4.63 9.14 9.54
CA CYS A 122 5.75 9.94 9.07
C CYS A 122 5.75 10.08 7.53
N LEU A 123 5.56 8.96 6.81
CA LEU A 123 5.45 8.97 5.36
C LEU A 123 4.27 9.81 4.86
N SER A 124 3.12 9.74 5.54
CA SER A 124 1.93 10.52 5.20
C SER A 124 2.19 12.02 5.34
N SER A 125 2.77 12.43 6.47
CA SER A 125 3.11 13.84 6.69
C SER A 125 4.15 14.36 5.69
N LEU A 126 5.16 13.55 5.34
CA LEU A 126 6.13 13.90 4.31
C LEU A 126 5.47 14.05 2.93
N TRP A 127 4.48 13.21 2.61
CA TRP A 127 3.73 13.33 1.36
C TRP A 127 2.89 14.60 1.30
N GLU A 128 2.18 14.93 2.38
CA GLU A 128 1.40 16.18 2.50
C GLU A 128 2.32 17.39 2.29
N GLN A 129 3.45 17.45 2.99
CA GLN A 129 4.43 18.53 2.84
C GLN A 129 4.99 18.62 1.42
N LEU A 130 5.14 17.50 0.71
CA LEU A 130 5.61 17.48 -0.67
C LEU A 130 4.53 17.99 -1.64
N GLN A 131 3.26 17.63 -1.40
CA GLN A 131 2.13 18.12 -2.21
C GLN A 131 1.90 19.62 -2.04
N ASP A 132 2.04 20.12 -0.81
CA ASP A 132 1.94 21.54 -0.50
C ASP A 132 3.13 22.36 -1.04
N GLY A 133 4.18 21.69 -1.55
CA GLY A 133 5.40 22.32 -2.04
C GLY A 133 6.32 22.83 -0.93
N THR A 134 6.04 22.49 0.33
CA THR A 134 6.83 22.88 1.51
C THR A 134 8.21 22.24 1.50
N ILE A 135 8.33 21.00 1.01
CA ILE A 135 9.61 20.27 0.91
C ILE A 135 9.96 19.95 -0.54
N THR A 136 11.26 19.88 -0.83
CA THR A 136 11.76 19.45 -2.15
C THR A 136 11.77 17.93 -2.28
N THR A 137 11.60 17.41 -3.50
CA THR A 137 11.69 15.96 -3.80
C THR A 137 12.98 15.30 -3.29
N SER A 138 14.11 16.02 -3.29
CA SER A 138 15.37 15.50 -2.76
C SER A 138 15.33 15.27 -1.24
N PHE A 139 14.75 16.22 -0.51
CA PHE A 139 14.56 16.11 0.93
C PHE A 139 13.59 14.98 1.25
N PHE A 140 12.46 14.91 0.54
CA PHE A 140 11.48 13.84 0.66
C PHE A 140 12.13 12.46 0.50
N LEU A 141 12.84 12.22 -0.62
CA LEU A 141 13.44 10.90 -0.90
C LEU A 141 14.53 10.52 0.12
N ARG A 142 15.28 11.50 0.62
CA ARG A 142 16.27 11.26 1.67
C ARG A 142 15.62 10.93 3.01
N ALA A 143 14.56 11.66 3.39
CA ALA A 143 13.81 11.41 4.62
C ALA A 143 13.15 10.01 4.60
N VAL A 144 12.53 9.64 3.48
CA VAL A 144 11.93 8.32 3.28
C VAL A 144 12.97 7.20 3.33
N GLY A 145 14.15 7.41 2.76
CA GLY A 145 15.25 6.45 2.82
C GLY A 145 15.66 6.10 4.26
N HIS A 146 15.82 7.12 5.11
CA HIS A 146 16.18 6.94 6.52
C HIS A 146 15.05 6.40 7.41
N MET A 147 13.80 6.49 6.94
CA MET A 147 12.62 6.08 7.70
C MET A 147 12.60 4.57 8.00
N TYR A 148 13.30 3.76 7.21
CA TYR A 148 13.41 2.31 7.37
C TYR A 148 14.69 1.87 8.12
N ASP A 149 15.60 2.80 8.42
CA ASP A 149 16.82 2.53 9.20
C ASP A 149 16.55 2.44 10.71
N ILE A 150 15.31 2.66 11.17
CA ILE A 150 14.93 2.56 12.58
C ILE A 150 15.12 1.11 13.06
N PRO A 151 16.04 0.84 14.00
CA PRO A 151 16.25 -0.49 14.54
C PRO A 151 14.95 -1.00 15.16
N VAL A 152 14.53 -2.22 14.81
CA VAL A 152 13.44 -2.89 15.51
C VAL A 152 14.01 -3.38 16.83
N PRO A 153 13.50 -2.92 17.99
CA PRO A 153 13.84 -3.59 19.24
C PRO A 153 13.39 -5.04 19.11
N ASP A 154 14.27 -5.98 19.45
CA ASP A 154 13.93 -7.40 19.47
C ASP A 154 12.62 -7.59 20.24
N PRO A 155 11.74 -8.51 19.79
CA PRO A 155 10.52 -8.80 20.52
C PRO A 155 10.92 -9.18 21.95
N GLU A 156 10.37 -8.45 22.93
CA GLU A 156 10.49 -8.84 24.33
C GLU A 156 10.09 -10.32 24.45
N PRO A 157 10.87 -11.13 25.20
CA PRO A 157 10.60 -12.55 25.31
C PRO A 157 9.15 -12.73 25.77
N GLU A 158 8.38 -13.54 25.03
CA GLU A 158 7.07 -13.99 25.47
C GLU A 158 7.25 -14.59 26.87
N ASP A 159 6.59 -13.98 27.86
CA ASP A 159 6.42 -14.56 29.18
C ASP A 159 5.79 -15.93 29.00
N THR A 160 6.61 -16.98 29.06
CA THR A 160 6.13 -18.34 29.24
C THR A 160 5.59 -18.42 30.65
N ASP A 161 4.30 -18.11 30.79
CA ASP A 161 3.52 -18.47 31.97
C ASP A 161 3.70 -19.98 32.19
N SER A 162 4.40 -20.29 33.28
CA SER A 162 4.49 -21.63 33.83
C SER A 162 3.23 -21.88 34.63
N ASP A 163 2.40 -22.82 34.17
CA ASP A 163 1.61 -23.74 35.01
C ASP A 163 1.23 -24.99 34.21
#